data_AF-A0A9E7B572-F1
#
_entry.id   AF-A0A9E7B572-F1
#
_cell.length_a   1.000
_cell.length_b   1.000
_cell.length_c   1.000
_cell.angle_alpha   90.00
_cell.angle_beta   90.00
_cell.angle_gamma   90.00
#
_symmetry.space_group_name_H-M   'P 1'
#
loop_
_entity.id
_entity.type
_entity.pdbx_description
1 polymer ?
#
loop_
_entity_poly.entity_id
_entity_poly.type
_entity_poly.pdbx_seq_one_letter_code
_entity_poly.pdbx_strand_id
1 'polypeptide(L)'
;MITKNRLCHFGEFIDSKIQLSSIGKIVQDEWIKTFEIRSYLNLFRGEFIVMPNHFHALIGIGDNSGNLQYTATNLDYNEIRDAKIIEGDPHKVEDSIQCWDATLGVPNAENSSKLPHDIPVINPFQNLSESPQNQFGPQSNNLASIMRGFKSAVTTRARNIEPDFAWQSRFYEHIVRDQESFETISWYIKKNPENWKGK
;
A
#
# COMPACT_ATOMS: atom_id res chain seq x y z
N MET A 1 0.73 -12.08 -8.13
CA MET A 1 -0.33 -13.12 -8.05
C MET A 1 0.08 -14.33 -8.88
N ILE A 2 -0.24 -15.55 -8.45
CA ILE A 2 0.23 -16.80 -9.10
C ILE A 2 -0.99 -17.70 -9.37
N THR A 3 -0.99 -18.43 -10.48
CA THR A 3 -2.00 -19.44 -10.81
C THR A 3 -1.90 -20.64 -9.86
N LYS A 4 -3.03 -21.29 -9.58
CA LYS A 4 -3.08 -22.51 -8.76
C LYS A 4 -2.16 -23.57 -9.38
N ASN A 5 -1.42 -24.27 -8.53
CA ASN A 5 -0.42 -25.27 -8.92
C ASN A 5 0.65 -24.75 -9.91
N ARG A 6 0.81 -23.43 -10.05
CA ARG A 6 1.74 -22.79 -11.00
C ARG A 6 1.51 -23.19 -12.47
N LEU A 7 0.28 -23.56 -12.82
CA LEU A 7 -0.08 -23.89 -14.21
C LEU A 7 0.09 -22.68 -15.13
N CYS A 8 0.64 -22.89 -16.33
CA CYS A 8 0.95 -21.86 -17.32
C CYS A 8 -0.28 -21.36 -18.09
N HIS A 9 -1.36 -20.99 -17.38
CA HIS A 9 -2.60 -20.54 -18.01
C HIS A 9 -2.46 -19.22 -18.76
N PHE A 10 -1.48 -18.37 -18.44
CA PHE A 10 -1.36 -17.03 -19.03
C PHE A 10 -0.54 -17.00 -20.31
N GLY A 11 0.14 -18.09 -20.66
CA GLY A 11 0.96 -18.14 -21.86
C GLY A 11 2.14 -19.08 -21.70
N GLU A 12 3.05 -18.98 -22.65
CA GLU A 12 4.24 -19.82 -22.74
C GLU A 12 5.42 -19.00 -23.28
N PHE A 13 6.63 -19.57 -23.22
CA PHE A 13 7.80 -18.99 -23.86
C PHE A 13 8.02 -19.65 -25.22
N ILE A 14 7.97 -18.87 -26.28
CA ILE A 14 8.31 -19.28 -27.64
C ILE A 14 9.39 -18.31 -28.14
N ASP A 15 10.50 -18.86 -28.65
CA ASP A 15 11.65 -18.09 -29.15
C ASP A 15 12.15 -17.01 -28.16
N SER A 16 12.30 -17.40 -26.88
CA SER A 16 12.73 -16.53 -25.78
C SER A 16 11.82 -15.33 -25.50
N LYS A 17 10.58 -15.36 -26.00
CA LYS A 17 9.57 -14.32 -25.76
C LYS A 17 8.33 -14.93 -25.14
N ILE A 18 7.64 -14.14 -24.31
CA ILE A 18 6.36 -14.55 -23.74
C ILE A 18 5.29 -14.39 -24.81
N GLN A 19 4.63 -15.49 -25.15
CA GLN A 19 3.40 -15.47 -25.95
C GLN A 19 2.21 -15.64 -25.01
N LEU A 20 1.40 -14.60 -24.89
CA LEU A 20 0.21 -14.63 -24.02
C LEU A 20 -0.89 -15.49 -24.62
N SER A 21 -1.45 -16.36 -23.78
CA SER A 21 -2.69 -17.07 -24.07
C SER A 21 -3.89 -16.09 -24.04
N SER A 22 -5.08 -16.58 -24.38
CA SER A 22 -6.32 -15.81 -24.21
C SER A 22 -6.54 -15.36 -22.76
N ILE A 23 -6.19 -16.19 -21.77
CA ILE A 23 -6.30 -15.84 -20.35
C ILE A 23 -5.24 -14.81 -19.97
N GLY A 24 -4.01 -14.91 -20.49
CA GLY A 24 -2.97 -13.91 -20.27
C GLY A 24 -3.34 -12.52 -20.80
N LYS A 25 -3.98 -12.47 -21.97
CA LYS A 25 -4.53 -11.22 -22.53
C LYS A 25 -5.64 -10.65 -21.64
N ILE A 26 -6.53 -11.50 -21.11
CA ILE A 26 -7.54 -11.08 -20.12
C ILE A 26 -6.89 -10.43 -18.89
N VAL A 27 -5.82 -11.02 -18.35
CA VAL A 27 -5.08 -10.46 -17.20
C VAL A 27 -4.55 -9.06 -17.54
N GLN A 28 -3.93 -8.90 -18.72
CA GLN A 28 -3.40 -7.62 -19.18
C GLN A 28 -4.52 -6.57 -19.35
N ASP A 29 -5.61 -6.93 -20.02
CA ASP A 29 -6.74 -6.04 -20.27
C ASP A 29 -7.42 -5.59 -18.97
N GLU A 30 -7.71 -6.52 -18.06
CA GLU A 30 -8.35 -6.19 -16.78
C GLU A 30 -7.43 -5.35 -15.87
N TRP A 31 -6.11 -5.50 -16.02
CA TRP A 31 -5.16 -4.66 -15.29
C TRP A 31 -5.20 -3.23 -15.81
N ILE A 32 -5.15 -3.03 -17.12
CA ILE A 32 -5.25 -1.70 -17.74
C ILE A 32 -6.59 -1.05 -17.38
N LYS A 33 -7.69 -1.78 -17.58
CA LYS A 33 -9.05 -1.34 -17.27
C LYS A 33 -9.24 -0.96 -15.81
N THR A 34 -8.51 -1.58 -14.89
CA THR A 34 -8.59 -1.28 -13.45
C THR A 34 -8.31 0.18 -13.13
N PHE A 35 -7.39 0.82 -13.86
CA PHE A 35 -7.04 2.24 -13.69
C PHE A 35 -8.03 3.17 -14.40
N GLU A 36 -8.56 2.75 -15.55
CA GLU A 36 -9.56 3.52 -16.30
C GLU A 36 -10.86 3.68 -15.51
N ILE A 37 -11.38 2.59 -14.93
CA ILE A 37 -12.66 2.61 -14.22
C ILE A 37 -12.56 3.19 -12.80
N ARG A 38 -11.34 3.38 -12.28
CA ARG A 38 -11.07 3.89 -10.93
C ARG A 38 -10.24 5.17 -10.95
N SER A 39 -10.35 5.95 -12.02
CA SER A 39 -9.63 7.21 -12.19
C SER A 39 -9.81 8.17 -11.00
N TYR A 40 -10.95 8.13 -10.32
CA TYR A 40 -11.25 8.94 -9.13
C TYR A 40 -10.42 8.57 -7.87
N LEU A 41 -9.76 7.40 -7.83
CA LEU A 41 -8.96 6.95 -6.68
C LEU A 41 -7.50 7.45 -6.72
N ASN A 42 -7.12 8.19 -7.77
CA ASN A 42 -5.75 8.66 -8.01
C ASN A 42 -4.70 7.53 -7.97
N LEU A 43 -5.01 6.42 -8.64
CA LEU A 43 -4.09 5.28 -8.74
C LEU A 43 -3.07 5.50 -9.87
N PHE A 44 -1.80 5.23 -9.59
CA PHE A 44 -0.73 5.17 -10.58
C PHE A 44 -0.47 3.73 -11.00
N ARG A 45 -0.42 3.51 -12.31
CA ARG A 45 -0.02 2.22 -12.89
C ARG A 45 1.49 2.18 -13.04
N GLY A 46 2.16 1.45 -12.17
CA GLY A 46 3.58 1.14 -12.29
C GLY A 46 3.88 0.02 -13.28
N GLU A 47 5.12 -0.42 -13.28
CA GLU A 47 5.57 -1.55 -14.11
C GLU A 47 4.81 -2.82 -13.77
N PHE A 48 4.43 -3.58 -14.79
CA PHE A 48 3.77 -4.87 -14.61
C PHE A 48 4.17 -5.84 -15.71
N ILE A 49 4.02 -7.13 -15.41
CA ILE A 49 4.25 -8.18 -16.38
C ILE A 49 3.36 -9.39 -16.15
N VAL A 50 2.83 -9.93 -17.26
CA VAL A 50 2.12 -11.20 -17.28
C VAL A 50 3.11 -12.28 -17.71
N MET A 51 3.38 -13.21 -16.82
CA MET A 51 4.25 -14.36 -17.02
C MET A 51 3.38 -15.61 -17.17
N PRO A 52 3.88 -16.71 -17.76
CA PRO A 52 3.10 -17.93 -18.02
C PRO A 52 2.17 -18.38 -16.88
N ASN A 53 2.64 -18.37 -15.63
CA ASN A 53 1.86 -18.82 -14.47
C ASN A 53 1.69 -17.76 -13.37
N HIS A 54 2.09 -16.51 -13.61
CA HIS A 54 2.00 -15.48 -12.58
C HIS A 54 1.97 -14.07 -13.17
N PHE A 55 1.58 -13.13 -12.33
CA PHE A 55 1.44 -11.72 -12.67
C PHE A 55 2.13 -10.89 -11.60
N HIS A 56 3.03 -10.00 -12.01
CA HIS A 56 3.65 -8.99 -11.15
C HIS A 56 3.20 -7.60 -11.57
N ALA A 57 2.96 -6.73 -10.61
CA ALA A 57 2.64 -5.34 -10.88
C ALA A 57 3.04 -4.44 -9.71
N LEU A 58 3.41 -3.21 -10.06
CA LEU A 58 3.49 -2.08 -9.16
C LEU A 58 2.22 -1.23 -9.30
N ILE A 59 1.67 -0.85 -8.16
CA ILE A 59 0.54 0.07 -8.06
C ILE A 59 0.92 1.18 -7.10
N GLY A 60 0.83 2.41 -7.57
CA GLY A 60 0.94 3.59 -6.72
C GLY A 60 -0.44 4.07 -6.30
N ILE A 61 -0.51 4.57 -5.08
CA ILE A 61 -1.70 5.21 -4.54
C ILE A 61 -1.31 6.66 -4.34
N GLY A 62 -1.83 7.55 -5.17
CA GLY A 62 -1.64 8.99 -5.04
C GLY A 62 -2.54 9.59 -3.97
N ASP A 63 -2.36 10.89 -3.72
CA ASP A 63 -3.18 11.63 -2.77
C ASP A 63 -4.63 11.65 -3.24
N ASN A 64 -5.56 11.24 -2.39
CA ASN A 64 -7.00 11.35 -2.61
C ASN A 64 -7.69 11.78 -1.31
N SER A 65 -8.93 12.25 -1.39
CA SER A 65 -9.68 12.75 -0.21
C SER A 65 -9.83 11.71 0.91
N GLY A 66 -9.80 10.41 0.60
CA GLY A 66 -9.78 9.32 1.59
C GLY A 66 -8.42 9.12 2.27
N ASN A 67 -7.32 9.41 1.57
CA ASN A 67 -5.95 9.37 2.11
C ASN A 67 -5.60 10.66 2.89
N LEU A 68 -6.17 11.81 2.50
CA LEU A 68 -6.00 13.10 3.17
C LEU A 68 -6.67 13.16 4.54
N GLN A 69 -7.75 12.42 4.77
CA GLN A 69 -8.35 12.34 6.11
C GLN A 69 -7.41 11.70 7.15
N TYR A 70 -6.51 10.80 6.71
CA TYR A 70 -5.55 10.15 7.60
C TYR A 70 -4.34 11.03 7.92
N THR A 71 -3.98 11.95 7.01
CA THR A 71 -2.92 12.95 7.26
C THR A 71 -3.44 14.13 8.06
N ALA A 72 -4.68 14.58 7.84
CA ALA A 72 -5.29 15.69 8.58
C ALA A 72 -5.61 15.35 10.05
N THR A 73 -5.76 14.07 10.40
CA THR A 73 -6.01 13.63 11.79
C THR A 73 -4.74 13.38 12.59
N ASN A 74 -3.57 13.34 11.94
CA ASN A 74 -2.27 13.20 12.59
C ASN A 74 -1.36 14.38 12.19
N LEU A 75 -1.54 15.44 12.96
CA LEU A 75 -0.72 16.65 13.08
C LEU A 75 -0.93 17.72 12.01
N ASP A 76 -1.34 18.88 12.53
CA ASP A 76 -0.90 20.20 12.13
C ASP A 76 0.63 20.24 11.97
N TYR A 77 1.12 19.69 10.86
CA TYR A 77 2.54 19.60 10.51
C TYR A 77 3.10 20.97 10.09
N ASN A 78 2.22 21.96 9.92
CA ASN A 78 2.59 23.32 9.56
C ASN A 78 2.91 24.17 10.80
N GLU A 79 2.27 23.95 11.96
CA GLU A 79 2.64 24.67 13.20
C GLU A 79 4.02 24.28 13.77
N ILE A 80 4.52 23.06 13.52
CA ILE A 80 5.83 22.62 14.01
C ILE A 80 6.98 23.17 13.14
N ARG A 81 6.72 23.47 11.85
CA ARG A 81 7.74 23.98 10.91
C ARG A 81 8.18 25.41 11.23
N ASP A 82 7.31 26.19 11.85
CA ASP A 82 7.62 27.58 12.23
C ASP A 82 8.34 27.67 13.58
N ALA A 83 8.45 26.57 14.32
CA ALA A 83 9.02 26.52 15.67
C ALA A 83 10.35 25.74 15.76
N LYS A 84 11.31 25.97 14.85
CA LYS A 84 12.78 25.87 15.07
C LYS A 84 13.53 25.97 13.74
N ILE A 85 13.78 27.19 13.28
CA ILE A 85 15.05 27.47 12.59
C ILE A 85 16.02 27.89 13.70
N ILE A 86 16.76 26.92 14.23
CA ILE A 86 18.03 27.22 14.89
C ILE A 86 19.08 26.81 13.85
N GLU A 87 19.76 27.80 13.28
CA GLU A 87 20.89 27.60 12.38
C GLU A 87 21.93 26.68 13.06
N GLY A 88 22.23 25.54 12.44
CA GLY A 88 23.23 24.60 12.92
C GLY A 88 23.48 23.46 11.93
N ASP A 89 24.76 23.27 11.59
CA ASP A 89 25.35 22.31 10.64
C ASP A 89 24.79 20.87 10.70
N PRO A 90 24.34 20.27 9.58
CA PRO A 90 23.70 18.95 9.53
C PRO A 90 24.66 17.76 9.78
N HIS A 91 25.96 17.96 9.99
CA HIS A 91 26.93 16.85 10.06
C HIS A 91 27.28 16.31 11.47
N LYS A 92 26.50 16.61 12.52
CA LYS A 92 26.78 16.06 13.87
C LYS A 92 25.54 15.72 14.70
N VAL A 93 24.74 14.72 14.33
CA VAL A 93 23.96 13.92 15.31
C VAL A 93 23.70 12.50 14.75
N GLU A 94 24.75 11.72 14.52
CA GLU A 94 24.66 10.28 14.77
C GLU A 94 25.18 10.08 16.19
N ASP A 95 24.25 9.87 17.13
CA ASP A 95 24.38 8.94 18.25
C ASP A 95 23.28 9.21 19.30
N SER A 96 22.59 8.14 19.70
CA SER A 96 21.64 8.05 20.82
C SER A 96 20.21 8.59 20.63
N ILE A 97 19.37 7.84 19.92
CA ILE A 97 17.97 7.69 20.37
C ILE A 97 17.69 6.19 20.52
N GLN A 98 17.94 5.69 21.73
CA GLN A 98 17.38 4.43 22.21
C GLN A 98 15.86 4.59 22.32
N CYS A 99 15.12 3.61 21.80
CA CYS A 99 13.68 3.50 21.99
C CYS A 99 13.35 3.43 23.48
N TRP A 100 12.53 4.35 23.99
CA TRP A 100 12.04 4.28 25.36
C TRP A 100 11.05 3.12 25.49
N ASP A 101 11.39 2.17 26.35
CA ASP A 101 10.58 1.03 26.73
C ASP A 101 9.56 1.49 27.78
N ALA A 102 8.27 1.25 27.53
CA ALA A 102 7.17 1.74 28.34
C ALA A 102 6.90 0.80 29.53
N THR A 103 7.87 0.66 30.43
CA THR A 103 7.63 0.07 31.74
C THR A 103 8.59 0.71 32.74
N LEU A 104 8.09 1.57 33.63
CA LEU A 104 8.54 1.79 35.02
C LEU A 104 8.02 3.14 35.58
N GLY A 105 7.09 3.05 36.54
CA GLY A 105 7.02 3.91 37.74
C GLY A 105 6.52 5.35 37.61
N VAL A 106 5.25 5.59 37.97
CA VAL A 106 4.78 6.91 38.42
C VAL A 106 5.19 7.11 39.88
N PRO A 107 5.98 8.14 40.26
CA PRO A 107 6.12 8.52 41.66
C PRO A 107 4.94 9.40 42.09
N ASN A 108 4.53 9.16 43.33
CA ASN A 108 3.34 9.68 43.98
C ASN A 108 3.34 11.21 44.15
N ALA A 109 2.14 11.78 44.18
CA ALA A 109 1.87 13.21 44.31
C ALA A 109 1.95 13.67 45.76
N GLU A 110 2.87 14.59 46.10
CA GLU A 110 2.78 15.46 47.28
C GLU A 110 3.50 16.79 47.04
N ASN A 111 2.80 17.80 46.51
CA ASN A 111 2.66 19.10 47.20
C ASN A 111 1.70 20.03 46.43
N SER A 112 0.57 20.30 47.06
CA SER A 112 -0.42 21.29 46.67
C SER A 112 -0.06 22.63 47.29
N SER A 113 0.10 23.68 46.49
CA SER A 113 -0.30 25.02 46.93
C SER A 113 -0.48 26.01 45.78
N LYS A 114 -1.76 26.36 45.55
CA LYS A 114 -2.30 27.67 45.15
C LYS A 114 -1.97 28.21 43.76
N LEU A 115 -2.91 28.00 42.83
CA LEU A 115 -3.22 28.96 41.76
C LEU A 115 -4.75 29.21 41.72
N PRO A 116 -5.20 30.40 41.31
CA PRO A 116 -6.57 30.88 41.51
C PRO A 116 -7.59 30.09 40.70
N HIS A 117 -8.72 29.78 41.34
CA HIS A 117 -9.90 29.20 40.71
C HIS A 117 -10.48 30.19 39.68
N ASP A 118 -10.88 29.64 38.52
CA ASP A 118 -11.65 30.28 37.46
C ASP A 118 -10.88 30.87 36.26
N ILE A 119 -9.92 30.12 35.71
CA ILE A 119 -9.68 30.14 34.26
C ILE A 119 -10.38 28.92 33.66
N PRO A 120 -11.27 29.07 32.66
CA PRO A 120 -11.77 27.92 31.94
C PRO A 120 -10.59 27.25 31.23
N VAL A 121 -10.17 26.10 31.74
CA VAL A 121 -9.24 25.21 31.03
C VAL A 121 -10.04 24.66 29.85
N ILE A 122 -9.98 25.36 28.72
CA ILE A 122 -10.39 24.78 27.44
C ILE A 122 -9.40 23.64 27.22
N ASN A 123 -9.82 22.42 27.47
CA ASN A 123 -9.01 21.24 27.20
C ASN A 123 -9.12 20.97 25.69
N PRO A 124 -8.09 21.27 24.88
CA PRO A 124 -8.18 21.11 23.42
C PRO A 124 -8.29 19.65 22.99
N PHE A 125 -8.20 18.71 23.94
CA PHE A 125 -8.24 17.27 23.70
C PHE A 125 -9.60 16.60 23.92
N GLN A 126 -10.69 17.35 24.16
CA GLN A 126 -12.01 16.73 24.39
C GLN A 126 -12.74 16.21 23.15
N ASN A 127 -12.17 16.32 21.94
CA ASN A 127 -12.82 15.84 20.70
C ASN A 127 -12.03 14.81 19.88
N LEU A 128 -11.05 14.11 20.48
CA LEU A 128 -10.32 13.01 19.81
C LEU A 128 -10.93 11.62 20.05
N SER A 129 -12.26 11.51 20.21
CA SER A 129 -12.92 10.22 20.45
C SER A 129 -13.61 9.61 19.24
N GLU A 130 -13.47 10.17 18.04
CA GLU A 130 -13.94 9.50 16.82
C GLU A 130 -12.77 9.12 15.93
N SER A 131 -11.95 8.18 16.41
CA SER A 131 -11.25 7.29 15.47
C SER A 131 -12.33 6.66 14.59
N PRO A 132 -12.27 6.73 13.25
CA PRO A 132 -13.25 6.09 12.40
C PRO A 132 -13.28 4.60 12.76
N GLN A 133 -14.38 4.15 13.37
CA GLN A 133 -14.57 2.75 13.74
C GLN A 133 -14.40 1.92 12.48
N ASN A 134 -13.59 0.85 12.55
CA ASN A 134 -13.55 -0.16 11.50
C ASN A 134 -14.96 -0.74 11.33
N GLN A 135 -15.70 -0.25 10.34
CA GLN A 135 -17.02 -0.75 10.03
C GLN A 135 -16.87 -2.05 9.23
N PHE A 136 -17.40 -3.15 9.76
CA PHE A 136 -17.57 -4.37 8.98
C PHE A 136 -18.71 -4.16 7.98
N GLY A 137 -18.34 -3.74 6.78
CA GLY A 137 -19.23 -3.55 5.63
C GLY A 137 -18.46 -3.71 4.31
N PRO A 138 -19.12 -3.59 3.15
CA PRO A 138 -18.44 -3.58 1.87
C PRO A 138 -17.43 -2.41 1.84
N GLN A 139 -16.15 -2.70 2.05
CA GLN A 139 -15.11 -1.70 1.91
C GLN A 139 -14.90 -1.44 0.42
N SER A 140 -15.33 -0.27 -0.04
CA SER A 140 -15.02 0.30 -1.35
C SER A 140 -13.80 1.21 -1.22
N ASN A 141 -13.09 1.46 -2.32
CA ASN A 141 -12.02 2.47 -2.42
C ASN A 141 -10.68 2.18 -1.75
N ASN A 142 -10.43 0.96 -1.23
CA ASN A 142 -9.12 0.54 -0.74
C ASN A 142 -8.41 -0.46 -1.68
N LEU A 143 -7.09 -0.64 -1.50
CA LEU A 143 -6.26 -1.53 -2.31
C LEU A 143 -6.82 -2.96 -2.36
N ALA A 144 -7.30 -3.49 -1.23
CA ALA A 144 -7.86 -4.83 -1.16
C ALA A 144 -9.12 -4.96 -2.04
N SER A 145 -9.98 -3.93 -2.07
CA SER A 145 -11.19 -3.89 -2.89
C SER A 145 -10.86 -3.78 -4.37
N ILE A 146 -9.84 -3.00 -4.74
CA ILE A 146 -9.30 -2.91 -6.10
C ILE A 146 -8.81 -4.27 -6.57
N MET A 147 -7.93 -4.91 -5.79
CA MET A 147 -7.34 -6.21 -6.13
C MET A 147 -8.39 -7.32 -6.15
N ARG A 148 -9.40 -7.26 -5.28
CA ARG A 148 -10.55 -8.18 -5.30
C ARG A 148 -11.34 -8.04 -6.60
N GLY A 149 -11.66 -6.81 -7.01
CA GLY A 149 -12.36 -6.55 -8.26
C GLY A 149 -11.59 -7.06 -9.47
N PHE A 150 -10.29 -6.76 -9.55
CA PHE A 150 -9.39 -7.27 -10.58
C PHE A 150 -9.41 -8.82 -10.64
N LYS A 151 -9.15 -9.49 -9.51
CA LYS A 151 -9.12 -10.96 -9.46
C LYS A 151 -10.47 -11.55 -9.86
N SER A 152 -11.57 -10.95 -9.42
CA SER A 152 -12.93 -11.40 -9.73
C SER A 152 -13.22 -11.30 -11.23
N ALA A 153 -12.88 -10.18 -11.86
CA ALA A 153 -13.07 -9.98 -13.29
C ALA A 153 -12.25 -10.99 -14.11
N VAL A 154 -10.96 -11.16 -13.77
CA VAL A 154 -10.11 -12.16 -14.43
C VAL A 154 -10.65 -13.57 -14.22
N THR A 155 -10.97 -13.97 -13.00
CA THR A 155 -11.48 -15.32 -12.72
C THR A 155 -12.76 -15.61 -13.48
N THR A 156 -13.68 -14.65 -13.55
CA THR A 156 -14.95 -14.81 -14.26
C THR A 156 -14.71 -15.04 -15.75
N ARG A 157 -13.90 -14.18 -16.40
CA ARG A 157 -13.61 -14.29 -17.83
C ARG A 157 -12.75 -15.52 -18.16
N ALA A 158 -11.78 -15.84 -17.31
CA ALA A 158 -10.89 -16.98 -17.48
C ALA A 158 -11.65 -18.31 -17.40
N ARG A 159 -12.62 -18.44 -16.49
CA ARG A 159 -13.42 -19.67 -16.34
C ARG A 159 -14.36 -19.98 -17.49
N ASN A 160 -14.67 -18.98 -18.32
CA ASN A 160 -15.37 -19.23 -19.58
C ASN A 160 -14.48 -19.93 -20.63
N ILE A 161 -13.16 -19.93 -20.43
CA ILE A 161 -12.17 -20.57 -21.31
C ILE A 161 -11.62 -21.85 -20.65
N GLU A 162 -11.26 -21.77 -19.37
CA GLU A 162 -10.70 -22.84 -18.56
C GLU A 162 -11.47 -22.93 -17.23
N PRO A 163 -12.49 -23.81 -17.12
CA PRO A 163 -13.35 -23.91 -15.95
C PRO A 163 -12.60 -24.14 -14.63
N ASP A 164 -11.46 -24.83 -14.68
CA ASP A 164 -10.66 -25.14 -13.50
C ASP A 164 -9.69 -24.01 -13.11
N PHE A 165 -9.71 -22.89 -13.84
CA PHE A 165 -8.88 -21.74 -13.54
C PHE A 165 -9.09 -21.28 -12.09
N ALA A 166 -7.97 -21.19 -11.38
CA ALA A 166 -7.91 -20.68 -10.03
C ALA A 166 -6.58 -19.97 -9.77
N TRP A 167 -6.62 -19.00 -8.86
CA TRP A 167 -5.43 -18.39 -8.29
C TRP A 167 -4.90 -19.24 -7.12
N GLN A 168 -3.62 -19.11 -6.78
CA GLN A 168 -3.16 -19.46 -5.44
C GLN A 168 -3.85 -18.56 -4.40
N SER A 169 -4.12 -19.13 -3.22
CA SER A 169 -4.84 -18.46 -2.13
C SER A 169 -4.07 -17.24 -1.62
N ARG A 170 -2.74 -17.38 -1.50
CA ARG A 170 -1.84 -16.31 -1.06
C ARG A 170 -1.19 -15.64 -2.26
N PHE A 171 -0.98 -14.35 -2.16
CA PHE A 171 -0.14 -13.59 -3.07
C PHE A 171 0.88 -12.80 -2.24
N TYR A 172 2.02 -12.52 -2.85
CA TYR A 172 3.02 -11.65 -2.26
C TYR A 172 2.65 -10.20 -2.52
N GLU A 173 2.68 -9.38 -1.48
CA GLU A 173 2.57 -7.93 -1.54
C GLU A 173 3.75 -7.32 -0.78
N HIS A 174 4.20 -6.15 -1.24
CA HIS A 174 5.31 -5.42 -0.64
C HIS A 174 5.05 -3.93 -0.78
N ILE A 175 5.18 -3.18 0.32
CA ILE A 175 4.98 -1.73 0.33
C ILE A 175 6.30 -1.07 -0.03
N VAL A 176 6.32 -0.37 -1.17
CA VAL A 176 7.47 0.41 -1.63
C VAL A 176 7.35 1.83 -1.08
N ARG A 177 8.37 2.30 -0.33
CA ARG A 177 8.32 3.58 0.39
C ARG A 177 9.34 4.61 -0.10
N ASP A 178 10.34 4.18 -0.86
CA ASP A 178 11.43 5.01 -1.34
C ASP A 178 11.72 4.74 -2.82
N GLN A 179 12.46 5.67 -3.42
CA GLN A 179 12.75 5.68 -4.85
C GLN A 179 13.68 4.53 -5.26
N GLU A 180 14.68 4.17 -4.44
CA GLU A 180 15.64 3.11 -4.75
C GLU A 180 14.94 1.74 -4.79
N SER A 181 14.09 1.47 -3.81
CA SER A 181 13.24 0.29 -3.76
C SER A 181 12.30 0.23 -4.97
N PHE A 182 11.71 1.37 -5.35
CA PHE A 182 10.84 1.46 -6.53
C PHE A 182 11.59 1.11 -7.82
N GLU A 183 12.78 1.66 -8.01
CA GLU A 183 13.63 1.41 -9.18
C GLU A 183 14.07 -0.06 -9.24
N THR A 184 14.51 -0.60 -8.10
CA THR A 184 14.93 -2.00 -7.98
C THR A 184 13.80 -2.97 -8.33
N ILE A 185 12.61 -2.76 -7.79
CA ILE A 185 11.46 -3.63 -8.06
C ILE A 185 10.97 -3.46 -9.49
N SER A 186 10.95 -2.22 -10.01
CA SER A 186 10.61 -1.94 -11.41
C SER A 186 11.56 -2.66 -12.37
N TRP A 187 12.87 -2.60 -12.10
CA TRP A 187 13.89 -3.31 -12.86
C TRP A 187 13.68 -4.83 -12.80
N TYR A 188 13.46 -5.37 -11.59
CA TYR A 188 13.19 -6.80 -11.40
C TYR A 188 11.99 -7.27 -12.23
N ILE A 189 10.89 -6.52 -12.22
CA ILE A 189 9.68 -6.83 -13.00
C ILE A 189 9.99 -6.88 -14.50
N LYS A 190 10.71 -5.86 -15.02
CA LYS A 190 11.09 -5.80 -16.43
C LYS A 190 12.01 -6.95 -16.86
N LYS A 191 12.92 -7.35 -15.97
CA LYS A 191 13.94 -8.38 -16.21
C LYS A 191 13.47 -9.80 -15.91
N ASN A 192 12.29 -9.96 -15.33
CA ASN A 192 11.75 -11.26 -14.97
C ASN A 192 11.65 -12.25 -16.16
N PRO A 193 11.31 -11.84 -17.40
CA PRO A 193 11.29 -12.74 -18.56
C PRO A 193 12.64 -13.38 -18.86
N GLU A 194 13.73 -12.61 -18.74
CA GLU A 194 15.09 -13.06 -19.03
C GLU A 194 15.54 -14.14 -18.02
N ASN A 195 14.97 -14.12 -16.81
CA ASN A 195 15.29 -15.04 -15.73
C ASN A 195 14.34 -16.25 -15.63
N TRP A 196 13.40 -16.39 -16.57
CA TRP A 196 12.43 -17.48 -16.53
C TRP A 196 13.06 -18.82 -16.91
N LYS A 197 13.14 -19.75 -15.94
CA LYS A 197 13.76 -21.07 -16.13
C LYS A 197 12.80 -22.19 -16.55
N GLY A 198 11.52 -21.89 -16.74
CA GLY A 198 10.48 -22.91 -16.90
C GLY A 198 10.21 -23.64 -15.58
N LYS A 199 9.03 -23.45 -15.00
CA LYS A 199 8.55 -24.22 -13.84
C LYS A 199 7.12 -24.64 -14.09
#